data_AF-A0A8T7FLN7-F1
#
_entry.id   AF-A0A8T7FLN7-F1
#
_cell.length_a   1.000
_cell.length_b   1.000
_cell.length_c   1.000
_cell.angle_alpha   90.00
_cell.angle_beta   90.00
_cell.angle_gamma   90.00
#
_symmetry.space_group_name_H-M   'P 1'
#
loop_
_entity.id
_entity.type
_entity.pdbx_description
1 polymer ?
#
loop_
_entity_poly.entity_id
_entity_poly.type
_entity_poly.pdbx_seq_one_letter_code
_entity_poly.pdbx_strand_id
1 'polypeptide(L)'
;MDTRRKMLLKQLNETVSQLIDVYKYMANPEIAVYEEWTAKDTLGHIVFWHESFARNVRDIVNDIKPTPLKGKFSELNQRCLDEMRQKTVEEIIRRLETAHSIVQENILNPKLVLIPYKKGSRDYTPDEHLDIVNEHIKEHLSGIRKVNKGTN
;
A
#
# COMPACT_ATOMS: atom_id res chain seq x y z
N MET A 1 5.76 -10.47 -23.35
CA MET A 1 6.46 -9.61 -22.39
C MET A 1 5.67 -9.49 -21.07
N ASP A 2 5.15 -10.60 -20.52
CA ASP A 2 4.00 -10.52 -19.60
C ASP A 2 3.99 -11.58 -18.46
N THR A 3 5.04 -12.39 -18.32
CA THR A 3 5.06 -13.46 -17.28
C THR A 3 5.51 -12.95 -15.91
N ARG A 4 6.55 -12.10 -15.87
CA ARG A 4 7.09 -11.56 -14.61
C ARG A 4 6.06 -10.65 -13.92
N ARG A 5 5.54 -9.65 -14.62
CA ARG A 5 4.53 -8.73 -14.06
C ARG A 5 3.30 -9.44 -13.51
N LYS A 6 2.78 -10.45 -14.21
CA LYS A 6 1.67 -11.29 -13.71
C LYS A 6 2.03 -12.06 -12.45
N MET A 7 3.24 -12.63 -12.38
CA MET A 7 3.73 -13.30 -11.18
C MET A 7 3.85 -12.31 -10.00
N LEU A 8 4.40 -11.12 -10.23
CA LEU A 8 4.53 -10.09 -9.20
C LEU A 8 3.17 -9.57 -8.71
N LEU A 9 2.21 -9.38 -9.63
CA LEU A 9 0.84 -9.04 -9.26
C LEU A 9 0.21 -10.15 -8.41
N LYS A 10 0.40 -11.42 -8.79
CA LYS A 10 -0.10 -12.56 -8.00
C LYS A 10 0.50 -12.55 -6.58
N GLN A 11 1.80 -12.32 -6.45
CA GLN A 11 2.45 -12.22 -5.14
C GLN A 11 1.90 -11.05 -4.32
N LEU A 12 1.69 -9.89 -4.95
CA LEU A 12 1.09 -8.74 -4.27
C LEU A 12 -0.36 -9.05 -3.82
N ASN A 13 -1.16 -9.75 -4.63
CA ASN A 13 -2.51 -10.17 -4.25
C ASN A 13 -2.49 -11.05 -2.99
N GLU A 14 -1.57 -12.03 -2.93
CA GLU A 14 -1.39 -12.90 -1.77
C GLU A 14 -0.97 -12.11 -0.53
N THR A 15 -0.02 -11.18 -0.68
CA THR A 15 0.46 -10.32 0.40
C THR A 15 -0.65 -9.40 0.93
N VAL A 16 -1.43 -8.77 0.06
CA VAL A 16 -2.56 -7.90 0.44
C VAL A 16 -3.66 -8.71 1.14
N SER A 17 -3.99 -9.90 0.64
CA SER A 17 -4.95 -10.79 1.31
C SER A 17 -4.49 -11.13 2.73
N GLN A 18 -3.21 -11.52 2.89
CA GLN A 18 -2.66 -11.84 4.21
C GLN A 18 -2.66 -10.65 5.17
N LEU A 19 -2.39 -9.43 4.66
CA LEU A 19 -2.48 -8.21 5.45
C LEU A 19 -3.90 -7.99 5.95
N ILE A 20 -4.88 -8.06 5.04
CA ILE A 20 -6.30 -7.88 5.37
C ILE A 20 -6.75 -8.90 6.40
N ASP A 21 -6.41 -10.18 6.23
CA ASP A 21 -6.76 -11.24 7.16
C ASP A 21 -6.20 -10.99 8.56
N VAL A 22 -4.93 -10.56 8.65
CA VAL A 22 -4.33 -10.22 9.95
C VAL A 22 -5.12 -9.13 10.67
N TYR A 23 -5.54 -8.08 9.98
CA TYR A 23 -6.30 -6.99 10.61
C TYR A 23 -7.78 -7.35 10.88
N LYS A 24 -8.42 -8.16 10.03
CA LYS A 24 -9.80 -8.64 10.27
C LYS A 24 -9.93 -9.43 11.56
N TYR A 25 -8.89 -10.15 11.95
CA TYR A 25 -8.87 -11.00 13.14
C TYR A 25 -7.99 -10.46 14.28
N MET A 26 -7.51 -9.22 14.17
CA MET A 26 -6.67 -8.61 15.20
C MET A 26 -7.52 -8.18 16.39
N ALA A 27 -7.16 -8.64 17.59
CA ALA A 27 -7.89 -8.30 18.81
C ALA A 27 -7.68 -6.84 19.24
N ASN A 28 -6.46 -6.31 19.09
CA ASN A 28 -6.11 -4.95 19.48
C ASN A 28 -5.30 -4.23 18.38
N PRO A 29 -5.94 -3.44 17.50
CA PRO A 29 -5.26 -2.66 16.48
C PRO A 29 -4.51 -1.43 17.03
N GLU A 30 -4.70 -1.08 18.30
CA GLU A 30 -3.99 0.02 18.95
C GLU A 30 -2.66 -0.43 19.61
N ILE A 31 -2.29 -1.70 19.48
CA ILE A 31 -0.99 -2.19 19.96
C ILE A 31 0.16 -1.48 19.24
N ALA A 32 1.18 -1.05 19.99
CA ALA A 32 2.39 -0.47 19.42
C ALA A 32 3.16 -1.51 18.58
N VAL A 33 3.50 -1.16 17.34
CA VAL A 33 4.34 -1.96 16.45
C VAL A 33 5.74 -1.36 16.32
N TYR A 34 5.81 -0.03 16.23
CA TYR A 34 7.04 0.75 16.18
C TYR A 34 6.97 1.90 17.19
N GLU A 35 8.08 2.63 17.33
CA GLU A 35 8.09 3.86 18.11
C GLU A 35 7.01 4.83 17.57
N GLU A 36 6.10 5.25 18.45
CA GLU A 36 4.96 6.14 18.17
C GLU A 36 3.87 5.61 17.22
N TRP A 37 3.98 4.39 16.69
CA TRP A 37 3.04 3.85 15.69
C TRP A 37 2.35 2.57 16.18
N THR A 38 1.02 2.60 16.16
CA THR A 38 0.20 1.41 16.40
C THR A 38 0.10 0.51 15.16
N ALA A 39 -0.49 -0.67 15.32
CA ALA A 39 -0.84 -1.52 14.19
C ALA A 39 -1.81 -0.78 13.25
N LYS A 40 -2.81 -0.05 13.77
CA LYS A 40 -3.70 0.77 12.95
C LYS A 40 -2.96 1.88 12.18
N ASP A 41 -2.02 2.57 12.83
CA ASP A 41 -1.19 3.58 12.17
C ASP A 41 -0.38 2.96 11.01
N THR A 42 0.17 1.77 11.22
CA THR A 42 0.92 1.02 10.20
C THR A 42 0.02 0.60 9.03
N LEU A 43 -1.21 0.16 9.28
CA LEU A 43 -2.17 -0.13 8.22
C LEU A 43 -2.48 1.14 7.42
N GLY A 44 -2.77 2.24 8.11
CA GLY A 44 -3.02 3.53 7.49
C GLY A 44 -1.88 3.95 6.56
N HIS A 45 -0.63 3.80 7.01
CA HIS A 45 0.57 4.06 6.21
C HIS A 45 0.59 3.27 4.91
N ILE A 46 0.40 1.95 4.99
CA ILE A 46 0.36 1.07 3.81
C ILE A 46 -0.73 1.53 2.85
N VAL A 47 -1.95 1.78 3.34
CA VAL A 47 -3.08 2.18 2.50
C VAL A 47 -2.84 3.52 1.82
N PHE A 48 -2.30 4.51 2.54
CA PHE A 48 -2.02 5.83 1.98
C PHE A 48 -1.08 5.79 0.77
N TRP A 49 0.00 5.00 0.86
CA TRP A 49 0.94 4.83 -0.25
C TRP A 49 0.35 3.96 -1.37
N HIS A 50 -0.38 2.90 -1.02
CA HIS A 50 -1.03 2.02 -1.99
C HIS A 50 -2.11 2.75 -2.82
N GLU A 51 -2.85 3.66 -2.20
CA GLU A 51 -3.78 4.54 -2.91
C GLU A 51 -3.08 5.49 -3.87
N SER A 52 -1.89 5.99 -3.52
CA SER A 52 -1.09 6.80 -4.44
C SER A 52 -0.65 5.98 -5.65
N PHE A 53 -0.20 4.75 -5.43
CA PHE A 53 0.14 3.82 -6.49
C PHE A 53 -1.07 3.55 -7.40
N ALA A 54 -2.22 3.19 -6.81
CA ALA A 54 -3.47 2.94 -7.52
C ALA A 54 -3.92 4.13 -8.39
N ARG A 55 -3.90 5.35 -7.85
CA ARG A 55 -4.24 6.56 -8.62
C ARG A 55 -3.29 6.75 -9.80
N ASN A 56 -1.98 6.64 -9.57
CA ASN A 56 -1.00 6.87 -10.63
C ASN A 56 -1.12 5.86 -11.77
N VAL A 57 -1.35 4.57 -11.49
CA VAL A 57 -1.52 3.56 -12.55
C VAL A 57 -2.80 3.79 -13.35
N ARG A 58 -3.91 4.09 -12.65
CA ARG A 58 -5.19 4.40 -13.30
C ARG A 58 -5.08 5.64 -14.17
N ASP A 59 -4.46 6.70 -13.67
CA ASP A 59 -4.35 7.96 -14.39
C ASP A 59 -3.56 7.74 -15.69
N ILE A 60 -2.42 7.03 -15.66
CA ILE A 60 -1.63 6.73 -16.86
C ILE A 60 -2.45 5.94 -17.89
N VAL A 61 -3.17 4.89 -17.45
CA VAL A 61 -3.97 4.04 -18.35
C VAL A 61 -5.06 4.85 -19.07
N ASN A 62 -5.64 5.83 -18.37
CA ASN A 62 -6.70 6.70 -18.88
C ASN A 62 -6.19 7.99 -19.54
N ASP A 63 -4.90 8.07 -19.87
CA ASP A 63 -4.25 9.24 -20.49
C ASP A 63 -4.42 10.54 -19.66
N ILE A 64 -4.58 10.39 -18.34
CA ILE A 64 -4.63 11.47 -17.36
C ILE A 64 -3.23 11.67 -16.79
N LYS A 65 -2.78 12.92 -16.67
CA LYS A 65 -1.49 13.25 -16.05
C LYS A 65 -1.51 12.86 -14.56
N PRO A 66 -0.64 11.93 -14.09
CA PRO A 66 -0.60 11.54 -12.69
C PRO A 66 -0.20 12.71 -11.78
N THR A 67 -0.74 12.70 -10.57
CA THR A 67 -0.40 13.68 -9.53
C THR A 67 0.27 12.96 -8.35
N PRO A 68 1.57 12.61 -8.46
CA PRO A 68 2.27 11.92 -7.39
C PRO A 68 2.36 12.79 -6.13
N LEU A 69 2.50 12.13 -4.98
CA LEU A 69 2.59 12.79 -3.68
C LEU A 69 3.71 13.83 -3.65
N LYS A 70 3.46 14.98 -3.03
CA LYS A 70 4.40 16.09 -2.88
C LYS A 70 4.60 16.40 -1.39
N GLY A 71 5.85 16.62 -0.98
CA GLY A 71 6.24 16.91 0.39
C GLY A 71 7.52 16.16 0.79
N LYS A 72 7.95 16.29 2.04
CA LYS A 72 8.94 15.40 2.66
C LYS A 72 8.26 14.09 3.12
N PHE A 73 9.02 13.01 3.31
CA PHE A 73 8.46 11.76 3.81
C PHE A 73 7.81 11.93 5.19
N SER A 74 8.43 12.71 6.08
CA SER A 74 7.85 13.03 7.40
C SER A 74 6.50 13.76 7.29
N GLU A 75 6.38 14.73 6.39
CA GLU A 75 5.13 15.46 6.15
C GLU A 75 4.03 14.55 5.57
N LEU A 76 4.39 13.67 4.65
CA LEU A 76 3.45 12.69 4.07
C LEU A 76 3.01 11.65 5.11
N ASN A 77 3.93 11.20 5.95
CA ASN A 77 3.62 10.29 7.05
C ASN A 77 2.70 10.96 8.08
N GLN A 78 2.97 12.21 8.46
CA GLN A 78 2.08 12.95 9.37
C GLN A 78 0.68 13.12 8.78
N ARG A 79 0.58 13.53 7.51
CA ARG A 79 -0.70 13.63 6.80
C ARG A 79 -1.46 12.30 6.80
N CYS A 80 -0.74 11.19 6.57
CA CYS A 80 -1.32 9.86 6.64
C CYS A 80 -1.89 9.58 8.03
N LEU A 81 -1.13 9.84 9.10
CA LEU A 81 -1.60 9.64 10.47
C LEU A 81 -2.85 10.49 10.77
N ASP A 82 -2.83 11.77 10.39
CA ASP A 82 -3.95 12.68 10.59
C ASP A 82 -5.22 12.18 9.87
N GLU A 83 -5.08 11.66 8.64
CA GLU A 83 -6.21 11.14 7.85
C GLU A 83 -6.73 9.80 8.39
N MET A 84 -5.83 8.90 8.79
CA MET A 84 -6.16 7.50 9.08
C MET A 84 -6.55 7.28 10.54
N ARG A 85 -6.07 8.08 11.49
CA ARG A 85 -6.44 7.96 12.92
C ARG A 85 -7.92 8.22 13.19
N GLN A 86 -8.57 9.00 12.32
CA GLN A 86 -10.01 9.29 12.39
C GLN A 86 -10.88 8.16 11.81
N LYS A 87 -10.28 7.08 11.29
CA LYS A 87 -10.97 5.97 10.64
C LYS A 87 -10.90 4.72 11.48
N THR A 88 -11.93 3.90 11.33
CA THR A 88 -11.96 2.51 11.82
C THR A 88 -11.06 1.62 10.97
N VAL A 89 -10.63 0.48 11.52
CA VAL A 89 -9.82 -0.50 10.78
C VAL A 89 -10.58 -0.99 9.55
N GLU A 90 -11.89 -1.20 9.67
CA GLU A 90 -12.77 -1.66 8.59
C GLU A 90 -12.88 -0.64 7.45
N GLU A 91 -12.89 0.66 7.75
CA GLU A 91 -12.83 1.71 6.73
C GLU A 91 -11.47 1.72 6.01
N ILE A 92 -10.37 1.57 6.76
CA ILE A 92 -9.03 1.52 6.17
C ILE A 92 -8.87 0.28 5.29
N ILE A 93 -9.37 -0.88 5.71
CA ILE A 93 -9.39 -2.12 4.90
C ILE A 93 -10.19 -1.91 3.60
N ARG A 94 -11.39 -1.34 3.67
CA ARG A 94 -12.20 -1.09 2.46
C ARG A 94 -11.50 -0.19 1.46
N ARG A 95 -10.74 0.78 1.95
CA ARG A 95 -9.90 1.65 1.12
C ARG A 95 -8.74 0.89 0.49
N LEU A 96 -8.09 0.01 1.23
CA LEU A 96 -7.06 -0.89 0.69
C LEU A 96 -7.61 -1.78 -0.42
N GLU A 97 -8.76 -2.42 -0.19
CA GLU A 97 -9.43 -3.29 -1.17
C GLU A 97 -9.75 -2.51 -2.45
N THR A 98 -10.30 -1.30 -2.32
CA THR A 98 -10.61 -0.41 -3.45
C THR A 98 -9.35 -0.04 -4.23
N ALA A 99 -8.31 0.42 -3.53
CA ALA A 99 -7.04 0.79 -4.17
C ALA A 99 -6.38 -0.42 -4.85
N HIS A 100 -6.46 -1.60 -4.24
CA HIS A 100 -5.88 -2.81 -4.80
C HIS A 100 -6.62 -3.32 -6.04
N SER A 101 -7.96 -3.23 -6.08
CA SER A 101 -8.74 -3.52 -7.31
C SER A 101 -8.29 -2.65 -8.48
N ILE A 102 -8.09 -1.35 -8.23
CA ILE A 102 -7.59 -0.41 -9.26
C ILE A 102 -6.21 -0.86 -9.76
N VAL A 103 -5.30 -1.28 -8.87
CA VAL A 103 -4.00 -1.82 -9.30
C VAL A 103 -4.18 -3.07 -10.15
N GLN A 104 -5.03 -4.02 -9.74
CA GLN A 104 -5.28 -5.26 -10.48
C GLN A 104 -5.83 -5.00 -11.89
N GLU A 105 -6.76 -4.06 -12.03
CA GLU A 105 -7.39 -3.69 -13.30
C GLU A 105 -6.40 -3.02 -14.27
N ASN A 106 -5.41 -2.28 -13.75
CA ASN A 106 -4.61 -1.37 -14.57
C ASN A 106 -3.16 -1.84 -14.78
N ILE A 107 -2.54 -2.53 -13.82
CA ILE A 107 -1.07 -2.73 -13.80
C ILE A 107 -0.52 -3.53 -14.99
N LEU A 108 -1.32 -4.41 -15.58
CA LEU A 108 -0.95 -5.21 -16.75
C LEU A 108 -1.13 -4.46 -18.09
N ASN A 109 -1.64 -3.23 -18.06
CA ASN A 109 -1.87 -2.46 -19.28
C ASN A 109 -0.53 -2.08 -19.94
N PRO A 110 -0.37 -2.31 -21.26
CA PRO A 110 0.88 -2.04 -21.97
C PRO A 110 1.25 -0.54 -22.03
N LYS A 111 0.30 0.38 -21.77
CA LYS A 111 0.60 1.82 -21.63
C LYS A 111 1.49 2.13 -20.42
N LEU A 112 1.52 1.25 -19.42
CA LEU A 112 2.35 1.44 -18.23
C LEU A 112 3.81 1.07 -18.53
N VAL A 113 4.60 2.12 -18.76
CA VAL A 113 6.06 2.02 -18.94
C VAL A 113 6.80 2.49 -17.68
N LEU A 114 6.40 3.63 -17.13
CA LEU A 114 6.93 4.20 -15.90
C LEU A 114 5.79 4.73 -15.03
N ILE A 115 5.91 4.53 -13.72
CA ILE A 115 4.94 4.96 -12.72
C ILE A 115 5.66 5.90 -11.77
N PRO A 116 5.17 7.14 -11.60
CA PRO A 116 5.74 8.05 -10.64
C PRO A 116 5.43 7.59 -9.22
N TYR A 117 6.40 7.73 -8.33
CA TYR A 117 6.24 7.39 -6.91
C TYR A 117 5.85 8.63 -6.10
N LYS A 118 6.80 9.55 -5.95
CA LYS A 118 6.69 10.80 -5.22
C LYS A 118 7.39 11.89 -6.02
N LYS A 119 6.87 13.12 -6.00
CA LYS A 119 7.49 14.25 -6.67
C LYS A 119 8.94 14.45 -6.18
N GLY A 120 9.87 14.48 -7.13
CA GLY A 120 11.31 14.60 -6.90
C GLY A 120 12.05 13.28 -6.68
N SER A 121 11.33 12.14 -6.67
CA SER A 121 11.93 10.79 -6.71
C SER A 121 11.99 10.29 -8.15
N ARG A 122 12.77 9.23 -8.39
CA ARG A 122 12.75 8.54 -9.69
C ARG A 122 11.40 7.86 -9.92
N ASP A 123 11.06 7.68 -11.19
CA ASP A 123 9.96 6.81 -11.61
C ASP A 123 10.43 5.35 -11.63
N TYR A 124 9.47 4.43 -11.57
CA TYR A 124 9.71 2.99 -11.54
C TYR A 124 8.97 2.30 -12.67
N THR A 125 9.55 1.25 -13.25
CA THR A 125 8.80 0.34 -14.10
C THR A 125 7.71 -0.37 -13.28
N PRO A 126 6.63 -0.88 -13.91
CA PRO A 126 5.59 -1.61 -13.17
C PRO A 126 6.12 -2.81 -12.39
N ASP A 127 7.07 -3.54 -12.96
CA ASP A 127 7.69 -4.70 -12.32
C ASP A 127 8.48 -4.27 -11.07
N GLU A 128 9.33 -3.23 -11.17
CA GLU A 128 10.03 -2.68 -10.00
C GLU A 128 9.08 -2.16 -8.93
N HIS A 129 8.01 -1.46 -9.33
CA HIS A 129 7.07 -0.87 -8.37
C HIS A 129 6.29 -1.96 -7.63
N LEU A 130 5.87 -3.02 -8.32
CA LEU A 130 5.26 -4.20 -7.71
C LEU A 130 6.22 -4.88 -6.71
N ASP A 131 7.49 -5.08 -7.10
CA ASP A 131 8.52 -5.64 -6.21
C ASP A 131 8.66 -4.80 -4.93
N ILE A 132 8.83 -3.48 -5.07
CA ILE A 132 9.01 -2.55 -3.94
C ILE A 132 7.80 -2.55 -3.01
N VAL A 133 6.58 -2.43 -3.54
CA VAL A 133 5.35 -2.40 -2.74
C VAL A 133 5.15 -3.74 -2.02
N ASN A 134 5.40 -4.85 -2.71
CA ASN A 134 5.25 -6.18 -2.12
C ASN A 134 6.21 -6.39 -0.94
N GLU A 135 7.49 -6.07 -1.10
CA GLU A 135 8.47 -6.17 -0.01
C GLU A 135 8.17 -5.22 1.14
N HIS A 136 7.78 -3.98 0.84
CA HIS A 136 7.37 -3.01 1.86
C HIS A 136 6.20 -3.51 2.72
N ILE A 137 5.17 -4.09 2.10
CA ILE A 137 4.03 -4.64 2.85
C ILE A 137 4.47 -5.87 3.68
N LYS A 138 5.32 -6.76 3.14
CA LYS A 138 5.82 -7.92 3.87
C LYS A 138 6.65 -7.53 5.10
N GLU A 139 7.48 -6.49 5.00
CA GLU A 139 8.26 -5.96 6.12
C GLU A 139 7.35 -5.52 7.26
N HIS A 140 6.32 -4.73 6.95
CA HIS A 140 5.33 -4.31 7.95
C HIS A 140 4.52 -5.48 8.51
N LEU A 141 4.05 -6.38 7.64
CA LEU A 141 3.30 -7.57 8.03
C LEU A 141 4.08 -8.45 9.01
N SER A 142 5.40 -8.57 8.83
CA SER A 142 6.28 -9.26 9.76
C SER A 142 6.29 -8.60 11.14
N GLY A 143 6.40 -7.26 11.20
CA GLY A 143 6.32 -6.49 12.45
C GLY A 143 4.98 -6.68 13.16
N ILE A 144 3.87 -6.53 12.41
CA ILE A 144 2.50 -6.68 12.92
C ILE A 144 2.26 -8.09 13.48
N ARG A 145 2.69 -9.13 12.76
CA ARG A 145 2.54 -10.52 13.21
C ARG A 145 3.30 -10.82 14.51
N LYS A 146 4.44 -10.16 14.75
CA LYS A 146 5.21 -10.35 16.00
C LYS A 146 4.41 -9.86 17.21
N VAL A 147 3.81 -8.68 17.11
CA VAL A 147 3.05 -8.10 18.24
C VAL A 147 1.69 -8.79 18.42
N ASN A 148 1.03 -9.20 17.33
CA ASN A 148 -0.28 -9.87 17.40
C ASN A 148 -0.23 -11.27 18.03
N LYS A 149 0.92 -11.96 17.97
CA LYS A 149 1.10 -13.26 18.65
C LYS A 149 1.29 -13.12 20.17
N GLY A 150 1.69 -11.95 20.66
CA GLY A 150 1.92 -11.69 22.08
C GLY A 150 0.66 -11.37 22.88
N THR A 151 -0.50 -11.30 22.23
CA THR A 151 -1.78 -10.89 22.82
C THR A 151 -2.85 -11.99 22.84
N ASN A 152 -2.51 -13.21 22.41
CA ASN A 152 -3.40 -14.38 22.47
C ASN A 152 -3.09 -15.26 23.69
#